data_AF-A0A2E4XVE7-F1
#
_entry.id   AF-A0A2E4XVE7-F1
#
_cell.length_a   1.000
_cell.length_b   1.000
_cell.length_c   1.000
_cell.angle_alpha   90.00
_cell.angle_beta   90.00
_cell.angle_gamma   90.00
#
_symmetry.space_group_name_H-M   'P 1'
#
loop_
_entity.id
_entity.type
_entity.pdbx_description
1 polymer ?
#
loop_
_entity_poly.entity_id
_entity_poly.type
_entity_poly.pdbx_seq_one_letter_code
_entity_poly.pdbx_strand_id
1 'polypeptide(L)'
;MSNIYIHHRIACRPLQWSTTAETIQAEAAARIGDAGGTLYGIWRSQIGLPRDTITAVTVWPDTDSAIRMGDLLHDGMESVETVELDLMSPTLRPATADAPVRQGNYAFRWFETPPENFEEFLDLCEATWPGFESSYDSQVIGLWRVEGSDDGPIRTLLMTRRPNLAMWERSKIPADAAEQEVRKKLNRRYELCDWTTVYTTTLITAEDEQDTARWT
;
A
#
# COMPACT_ATOMS: atom_id res chain seq x y z
N MET A 1 12.93 18.28 0.83
CA MET A 1 11.91 17.95 -0.19
C MET A 1 11.22 16.69 0.30
N SER A 2 9.90 16.58 0.14
CA SER A 2 9.18 15.37 0.55
C SER A 2 9.38 14.28 -0.48
N ASN A 3 9.64 13.05 -0.03
CA ASN A 3 9.70 11.90 -0.93
C ASN A 3 8.35 11.68 -1.61
N ILE A 4 8.38 11.25 -2.87
CA ILE A 4 7.22 10.86 -3.66
C ILE A 4 7.20 9.35 -3.79
N TYR A 5 6.03 8.76 -3.55
CA TYR A 5 5.80 7.33 -3.69
C TYR A 5 5.03 7.08 -4.97
N ILE A 6 5.37 6.04 -5.70
CA ILE A 6 4.55 5.57 -6.81
C ILE A 6 3.97 4.22 -6.40
N HIS A 7 2.65 4.12 -6.37
CA HIS A 7 1.96 2.84 -6.30
C HIS A 7 1.83 2.28 -7.71
N HIS A 8 2.37 1.06 -7.91
CA HIS A 8 2.30 0.32 -9.15
C HIS A 8 1.33 -0.84 -8.97
N ARG A 9 0.28 -0.89 -9.79
CA ARG A 9 -0.54 -2.10 -9.96
C ARG A 9 -0.22 -2.72 -11.30
N ILE A 10 0.45 -3.86 -11.27
CA ILE A 10 0.98 -4.51 -12.47
C ILE A 10 0.18 -5.79 -12.69
N ALA A 11 -0.62 -5.82 -13.76
CA ALA A 11 -1.24 -7.03 -14.25
C ALA A 11 -0.21 -7.82 -15.06
N CYS A 12 -0.01 -9.07 -14.69
CA CYS A 12 0.91 -9.99 -15.34
C CYS A 12 0.14 -10.97 -16.22
N ARG A 13 0.83 -11.52 -17.21
CA ARG A 13 0.35 -12.68 -17.96
C ARG A 13 0.01 -13.83 -17.00
N PRO A 14 -0.94 -14.71 -17.36
CA PRO A 14 -1.31 -15.84 -16.50
C PRO A 14 -0.11 -16.68 -16.06
N LEU A 15 -0.04 -16.99 -14.77
CA LEU A 15 1.04 -17.73 -14.11
C LEU A 15 2.42 -17.03 -14.10
N GLN A 16 2.53 -15.77 -14.49
CA GLN A 16 3.81 -15.06 -14.60
C GLN A 16 4.09 -14.09 -13.44
N TRP A 17 3.19 -13.94 -12.48
CA TRP A 17 3.37 -12.96 -11.40
C TRP A 17 4.68 -13.15 -10.62
N SER A 18 5.10 -14.40 -10.38
CA SER A 18 6.33 -14.70 -9.62
C SER A 18 7.57 -14.35 -10.43
N THR A 19 7.59 -14.69 -11.72
CA THR A 19 8.68 -14.31 -12.64
C THR A 19 8.83 -12.80 -12.68
N THR A 20 7.73 -12.05 -12.82
CA THR A 20 7.76 -10.58 -12.81
C THR A 20 8.34 -10.05 -11.50
N ALA A 21 7.90 -10.56 -10.35
CA ALA A 21 8.42 -10.13 -9.06
C ALA A 21 9.91 -10.44 -8.88
N GLU A 22 10.36 -11.62 -9.32
CA GLU A 22 11.77 -12.02 -9.30
C GLU A 22 12.62 -11.11 -10.19
N THR A 23 12.17 -10.79 -11.42
CA THR A 23 12.85 -9.83 -12.30
C THR A 23 12.90 -8.43 -11.70
N ILE A 24 11.81 -7.96 -11.07
CA ILE A 24 11.81 -6.65 -10.40
C ILE A 24 12.86 -6.63 -9.29
N GLN A 25 12.90 -7.65 -8.45
CA GLN A 25 13.82 -7.71 -7.31
C GLN A 25 15.28 -7.87 -7.75
N ALA A 26 15.55 -8.68 -8.76
CA ALA A 26 16.91 -8.99 -9.21
C ALA A 26 17.51 -7.92 -10.13
N GLU A 27 16.70 -7.26 -10.96
CA GLU A 27 17.19 -6.40 -12.03
C GLU A 27 16.62 -4.98 -11.95
N ALA A 28 15.30 -4.83 -11.83
CA ALA A 28 14.68 -3.50 -11.85
C ALA A 28 15.04 -2.68 -10.60
N ALA A 29 15.20 -3.31 -9.43
CA ALA A 29 15.61 -2.63 -8.21
C ALA A 29 16.95 -1.89 -8.37
N ALA A 30 17.92 -2.50 -9.07
CA ALA A 30 19.20 -1.86 -9.39
C ALA A 30 19.03 -0.68 -10.35
N ARG A 31 18.26 -0.86 -11.43
CA ARG A 31 17.95 0.22 -12.40
C ARG A 31 17.27 1.43 -11.73
N ILE A 32 16.33 1.16 -10.82
CA ILE A 32 15.66 2.19 -10.02
C ILE A 32 16.66 2.90 -9.10
N GLY A 33 17.55 2.15 -8.45
CA GLY A 33 18.63 2.69 -7.62
C GLY A 33 19.59 3.60 -8.39
N ASP A 34 20.04 3.18 -9.57
CA ASP A 34 20.92 3.98 -10.46
C ASP A 34 20.24 5.28 -10.93
N ALA A 35 18.91 5.28 -11.03
CA ALA A 35 18.10 6.44 -11.35
C ALA A 35 17.79 7.34 -10.14
N GLY A 36 18.29 7.01 -8.94
CA GLY A 36 18.07 7.76 -7.71
C GLY A 36 16.75 7.46 -6.98
N GLY A 37 16.01 6.44 -7.42
CA GLY A 37 14.83 5.91 -6.73
C GLY A 37 15.16 4.77 -5.79
N THR A 38 14.16 4.24 -5.10
CA THR A 38 14.29 3.04 -4.26
C THR A 38 13.06 2.17 -4.38
N LEU A 39 13.25 0.85 -4.47
CA LEU A 39 12.16 -0.11 -4.35
C LEU A 39 11.71 -0.17 -2.88
N TYR A 40 10.49 0.30 -2.60
CA TYR A 40 9.90 0.29 -1.25
C TYR A 40 9.35 -1.08 -0.87
N GLY A 41 8.87 -1.85 -1.85
CA GLY A 41 8.44 -3.22 -1.63
C GLY A 41 7.68 -3.79 -2.82
N ILE A 42 7.52 -5.11 -2.80
CA ILE A 42 6.72 -5.87 -3.77
C ILE A 42 5.75 -6.75 -2.99
N TRP A 43 4.50 -6.77 -3.42
CA TRP A 43 3.46 -7.59 -2.81
C TRP A 43 2.71 -8.39 -3.88
N ARG A 44 2.48 -9.68 -3.62
CA ARG A 44 1.55 -10.47 -4.44
C ARG A 44 0.11 -10.30 -3.96
N SER A 45 -0.84 -10.35 -4.89
CA SER A 45 -2.27 -10.43 -4.57
C SER A 45 -2.59 -11.60 -3.63
N GLN A 46 -3.50 -11.37 -2.69
CA GLN A 46 -4.08 -12.41 -1.84
C GLN A 46 -5.61 -12.44 -1.99
N ILE A 47 -6.30 -11.32 -1.75
CA ILE A 47 -7.77 -11.18 -1.89
C ILE A 47 -8.09 -9.80 -2.44
N GLY A 48 -9.03 -9.72 -3.39
CA GLY A 48 -9.59 -8.46 -3.89
C GLY A 48 -8.95 -7.93 -5.18
N LEU A 49 -7.91 -8.58 -5.68
CA LEU A 49 -7.30 -8.33 -7.00
C LEU A 49 -7.22 -9.63 -7.79
N PRO A 50 -7.09 -9.57 -9.13
CA PRO A 50 -6.77 -10.75 -9.93
C PRO A 50 -5.54 -11.50 -9.39
N ARG A 51 -5.50 -12.82 -9.62
CA ARG A 51 -4.42 -13.69 -9.13
C ARG A 51 -3.06 -13.23 -9.61
N ASP A 52 -2.94 -12.99 -10.92
CA ASP A 52 -1.69 -12.59 -11.57
C ASP A 52 -1.53 -11.06 -11.56
N THR A 53 -1.71 -10.45 -10.38
CA THR A 53 -1.45 -9.03 -10.16
C THR A 53 -0.45 -8.88 -9.03
N ILE A 54 0.60 -8.11 -9.28
CA ILE A 54 1.53 -7.66 -8.24
C ILE A 54 1.28 -6.18 -7.96
N THR A 55 1.44 -5.81 -6.70
CA THR A 55 1.54 -4.42 -6.29
C THR A 55 3.00 -4.15 -5.95
N ALA A 56 3.55 -3.03 -6.42
CA ALA A 56 4.86 -2.58 -6.01
C ALA A 56 4.78 -1.10 -5.61
N VAL A 57 5.70 -0.66 -4.77
CA VAL A 57 5.84 0.75 -4.44
C VAL A 57 7.29 1.15 -4.64
N THR A 58 7.52 2.29 -5.29
CA THR A 58 8.85 2.92 -5.39
C THR A 58 8.84 4.29 -4.72
N VAL A 59 9.99 4.71 -4.21
CA VAL A 59 10.20 6.02 -3.58
C VAL A 59 11.18 6.83 -4.42
N TRP A 60 10.88 8.12 -4.60
CA TRP A 60 11.65 9.06 -5.40
C TRP A 60 11.89 10.36 -4.62
N PRO A 61 13.00 11.06 -4.89
CA PRO A 61 13.35 12.30 -4.18
C PRO A 61 12.41 13.48 -4.48
N ASP A 62 11.76 13.46 -5.65
CA ASP A 62 10.87 14.53 -6.12
C ASP A 62 9.89 14.02 -7.19
N THR A 63 8.84 14.80 -7.44
CA THR A 63 7.76 14.49 -8.39
C THR A 63 8.27 14.36 -9.82
N ASP A 64 9.22 15.21 -10.20
CA ASP A 64 9.80 15.25 -11.52
C ASP A 64 10.52 13.94 -11.88
N SER A 65 11.29 13.42 -10.93
CA SER A 65 11.98 12.14 -11.05
C SER A 65 10.99 10.99 -11.05
N ALA A 66 9.98 11.02 -10.17
CA ALA A 66 8.91 10.02 -10.14
C ALA A 66 8.18 9.91 -11.48
N ILE A 67 7.78 11.03 -12.09
CA ILE A 67 7.09 11.06 -13.39
C ILE A 67 7.98 10.51 -14.51
N ARG A 68 9.24 10.95 -14.59
CA ARG A 68 10.12 10.57 -15.70
C ARG A 68 10.61 9.13 -15.63
N MET A 69 10.80 8.60 -14.42
CA MET A 69 11.56 7.37 -14.18
C MET A 69 10.69 6.25 -13.60
N GLY A 70 9.43 6.51 -13.27
CA GLY A 70 8.52 5.53 -12.64
C GLY A 70 8.40 4.22 -13.43
N ASP A 71 8.30 4.31 -14.76
CA ASP A 71 8.12 3.15 -15.65
C ASP A 71 9.33 2.19 -15.66
N LEU A 72 10.51 2.64 -15.20
CA LEU A 72 11.72 1.80 -15.16
C LEU A 72 11.52 0.50 -14.36
N LEU A 73 10.54 0.47 -13.45
CA LEU A 73 10.26 -0.70 -12.64
C LEU A 73 9.83 -1.90 -13.49
N HIS A 74 9.07 -1.68 -14.56
CA HIS A 74 8.45 -2.70 -15.39
C HIS A 74 8.83 -2.62 -16.88
N ASP A 75 9.64 -1.63 -17.26
CA ASP A 75 10.07 -1.42 -18.64
C ASP A 75 10.77 -2.67 -19.23
N GLY A 76 10.32 -3.03 -20.43
CA GLY A 76 10.81 -4.18 -21.20
C GLY A 76 10.35 -5.57 -20.72
N MET A 77 9.51 -5.68 -19.69
CA MET A 77 9.11 -6.99 -19.16
C MET A 77 8.00 -7.64 -19.97
N GLU A 78 8.30 -8.74 -20.68
CA GLU A 78 7.31 -9.48 -21.46
C GLU A 78 6.18 -10.08 -20.63
N SER A 79 6.42 -10.33 -19.33
CA SER A 79 5.43 -10.90 -18.41
C SER A 79 4.36 -9.89 -17.97
N VAL A 80 4.51 -8.60 -18.27
CA VAL A 80 3.58 -7.52 -17.91
C VAL A 80 2.58 -7.29 -19.03
N GLU A 81 1.29 -7.18 -18.67
CA GLU A 81 0.20 -6.87 -19.60
C GLU A 81 -0.23 -5.40 -19.49
N THR A 82 -0.55 -4.95 -18.28
CA THR A 82 -0.94 -3.56 -18.01
C THR A 82 -0.36 -3.07 -16.69
N VAL A 83 -0.19 -1.76 -16.60
CA VAL A 83 0.26 -1.09 -15.38
C VAL A 83 -0.62 0.12 -15.10
N GLU A 84 -1.07 0.24 -13.86
CA GLU A 84 -1.66 1.47 -13.32
C GLU A 84 -0.68 2.10 -12.34
N LEU A 85 -0.47 3.41 -12.47
CA LEU A 85 0.44 4.19 -11.62
C LEU A 85 -0.34 5.29 -10.89
N ASP A 86 -0.19 5.32 -9.57
CA ASP A 86 -0.67 6.42 -8.74
C ASP A 86 0.54 7.08 -8.05
N LEU A 87 0.83 8.35 -8.39
CA LEU A 87 1.83 9.15 -7.67
C LEU A 87 1.22 9.63 -6.36
N MET A 88 1.97 9.54 -5.27
CA MET A 88 1.43 9.82 -3.95
C MET A 88 2.44 10.51 -3.04
N SER A 89 1.97 11.51 -2.30
CA SER A 89 2.71 12.14 -1.21
C SER A 89 2.28 11.60 0.15
N PRO A 90 3.21 11.43 1.10
CA PRO A 90 2.86 11.06 2.47
C PRO A 90 1.97 12.13 3.10
N THR A 91 1.02 11.71 3.93
CA THR A 91 0.22 12.62 4.77
C THR A 91 0.79 12.67 6.18
N LEU A 92 0.19 11.94 7.13
CA LEU A 92 0.63 11.76 8.51
C LEU A 92 1.79 10.74 8.61
N ARG A 93 1.83 9.76 7.70
CA ARG A 93 2.86 8.71 7.61
C ARG A 93 3.09 8.31 6.15
N PRO A 94 4.26 7.76 5.80
CA PRO A 94 5.41 7.53 6.67
C PRO A 94 6.25 8.79 6.90
N ALA A 95 6.91 8.88 8.05
CA ALA A 95 7.81 9.99 8.38
C ALA A 95 9.22 9.81 7.79
N THR A 96 9.61 8.55 7.56
CA THR A 96 10.86 8.15 6.87
C THR A 96 10.50 7.32 5.63
N ALA A 97 11.45 7.10 4.73
CA ALA A 97 11.26 6.26 3.55
C ALA A 97 11.66 4.79 3.78
N ASP A 98 11.70 4.35 5.04
CA ASP A 98 12.12 3.01 5.38
C ASP A 98 11.07 1.99 4.88
N ALA A 99 11.53 1.03 4.09
CA ALA A 99 10.68 -0.02 3.55
C ALA A 99 10.09 -0.89 4.67
N PRO A 100 8.85 -1.40 4.50
CA PRO A 100 8.33 -2.44 5.38
C PRO A 100 9.14 -3.73 5.19
N VAL A 101 9.67 -4.26 6.29
CA VAL A 101 10.53 -5.45 6.28
C VAL A 101 9.86 -6.71 6.81
N ARG A 102 8.65 -6.59 7.38
CA ARG A 102 8.00 -7.71 8.09
C ARG A 102 6.95 -8.42 7.25
N GLN A 103 6.95 -9.73 7.28
CA GLN A 103 5.96 -10.56 6.59
C GLN A 103 4.57 -10.37 7.20
N GLY A 104 3.50 -10.63 6.44
CA GLY A 104 2.15 -10.69 6.96
C GLY A 104 1.07 -10.38 5.92
N ASN A 105 -0.13 -10.12 6.43
CA ASN A 105 -1.25 -9.63 5.62
C ASN A 105 -1.19 -8.10 5.53
N TYR A 106 -0.94 -7.58 4.34
CA TYR A 106 -0.96 -6.17 4.04
C TYR A 106 -2.31 -5.80 3.45
N ALA A 107 -2.99 -4.83 4.04
CA ALA A 107 -4.24 -4.29 3.51
C ALA A 107 -3.97 -2.93 2.87
N PHE A 108 -4.19 -2.85 1.56
CA PHE A 108 -4.17 -1.62 0.78
C PHE A 108 -5.60 -1.12 0.68
N ARG A 109 -5.88 -0.02 1.37
CA ARG A 109 -7.23 0.54 1.48
C ARG A 109 -7.26 1.91 0.83
N TRP A 110 -8.09 2.04 -0.19
CA TRP A 110 -8.28 3.30 -0.88
C TRP A 110 -9.53 3.99 -0.38
N PHE A 111 -9.48 5.31 -0.35
CA PHE A 111 -10.59 6.18 0.00
C PHE A 111 -10.68 7.33 -1.01
N GLU A 112 -11.90 7.77 -1.24
CA GLU A 112 -12.20 9.08 -1.83
C GLU A 112 -12.99 9.88 -0.80
N THR A 113 -12.42 10.98 -0.34
CA THR A 113 -12.97 11.80 0.75
C THR A 113 -13.23 13.22 0.24
N PRO A 114 -14.46 13.75 0.36
CA PRO A 114 -14.74 15.15 0.06
C PRO A 114 -13.77 16.09 0.78
N PRO A 115 -13.27 17.16 0.12
CA PRO A 115 -12.28 18.06 0.72
C PRO A 115 -12.70 18.63 2.09
N GLU A 116 -13.97 18.95 2.28
CA GLU A 116 -14.53 19.47 3.53
C GLU A 116 -14.46 18.48 4.71
N ASN A 117 -14.37 17.18 4.42
CA ASN A 117 -14.30 16.12 5.42
C ASN A 117 -12.87 15.63 5.66
N PHE A 118 -11.90 16.09 4.86
CA PHE A 118 -10.58 15.46 4.80
C PHE A 118 -9.75 15.65 6.07
N GLU A 119 -9.86 16.81 6.72
CA GLU A 119 -9.19 17.06 8.00
C GLU A 119 -9.71 16.13 9.11
N GLU A 120 -11.04 16.02 9.26
CA GLU A 120 -11.67 15.10 10.22
C GLU A 120 -11.27 13.63 9.91
N PHE A 121 -11.17 13.27 8.63
CA PHE A 121 -10.73 11.94 8.22
C PHE A 121 -9.30 11.63 8.70
N LEU A 122 -8.37 12.59 8.58
CA LEU A 122 -6.99 12.42 9.04
C LEU A 122 -6.92 12.29 10.56
N ASP A 123 -7.64 13.14 11.30
CA ASP A 123 -7.72 13.09 12.76
C ASP A 123 -8.25 11.74 13.26
N LEU A 124 -9.29 11.22 12.62
CA LEU A 124 -9.85 9.90 12.94
C LEU A 124 -8.88 8.76 12.61
N CYS A 125 -8.06 8.89 11.57
CA CYS A 125 -7.00 7.93 11.29
C CYS A 125 -5.98 7.94 12.43
N GLU A 126 -5.37 9.08 12.72
CA GLU A 126 -4.33 9.22 13.73
C GLU A 126 -4.81 8.73 15.10
N ALA A 127 -6.02 9.13 15.52
CA ALA A 127 -6.58 8.78 16.82
C ALA A 127 -6.85 7.27 17.01
N THR A 128 -6.85 6.47 15.95
CA THR A 128 -7.06 5.00 16.02
C THR A 128 -5.77 4.20 15.95
N TRP A 129 -4.67 4.79 15.48
CA TRP A 129 -3.42 4.08 15.25
C TRP A 129 -2.76 3.52 16.52
N PRO A 130 -2.67 4.24 17.66
CA PRO A 130 -2.04 3.68 18.87
C PRO A 130 -2.71 2.38 19.33
N GLY A 131 -4.05 2.36 19.38
CA GLY A 131 -4.80 1.15 19.74
C GLY A 131 -4.69 0.04 18.70
N PHE A 132 -4.61 0.40 17.41
CA PHE A 132 -4.39 -0.56 16.35
C PHE A 132 -3.01 -1.23 16.44
N GLU A 133 -1.94 -0.46 16.63
CA GLU A 133 -0.56 -0.96 16.65
C GLU A 133 -0.22 -1.69 17.96
N SER A 134 -0.81 -1.27 19.09
CA SER A 134 -0.70 -2.03 20.34
C SER A 134 -1.39 -3.39 20.29
N SER A 135 -2.29 -3.59 19.32
CA SER A 135 -3.10 -4.79 19.20
C SER A 135 -2.56 -5.73 18.12
N TYR A 136 -2.41 -7.01 18.47
CA TYR A 136 -2.23 -8.10 17.50
C TYR A 136 -1.02 -7.95 16.56
N ASP A 137 0.09 -7.36 17.03
CA ASP A 137 1.31 -7.20 16.23
C ASP A 137 1.03 -6.53 14.87
N SER A 138 0.38 -5.36 14.91
CA SER A 138 -0.06 -4.64 13.72
C SER A 138 0.80 -3.39 13.46
N GLN A 139 0.89 -2.97 12.20
CA GLN A 139 1.67 -1.78 11.81
C GLN A 139 0.88 -0.90 10.85
N VAL A 140 0.88 0.42 11.07
CA VAL A 140 0.48 1.41 10.05
C VAL A 140 1.72 1.78 9.26
N ILE A 141 1.77 1.35 8.00
CA ILE A 141 2.93 1.55 7.13
C ILE A 141 2.90 2.97 6.55
N GLY A 142 1.73 3.44 6.13
CA GLY A 142 1.59 4.80 5.65
C GLY A 142 0.18 5.14 5.19
N LEU A 143 -0.06 6.44 5.07
CA LEU A 143 -1.27 7.02 4.51
C LEU A 143 -0.81 8.08 3.50
N TRP A 144 -1.03 7.83 2.22
CA TRP A 144 -0.62 8.73 1.17
C TRP A 144 -1.82 9.38 0.48
N ARG A 145 -1.66 10.64 0.06
CA ARG A 145 -2.58 11.34 -0.84
C ARG A 145 -2.10 11.14 -2.27
N VAL A 146 -3.02 10.80 -3.17
CA VAL A 146 -2.73 10.70 -4.61
C VAL A 146 -2.64 12.11 -5.20
N GLU A 147 -1.59 12.34 -5.99
CA GLU A 147 -1.36 13.60 -6.69
C GLU A 147 -2.36 13.80 -7.85
N GLY A 148 -2.61 15.06 -8.22
CA GLY A 148 -3.44 15.42 -9.38
C GLY A 148 -4.96 15.26 -9.19
N SER A 149 -5.43 15.01 -7.97
CA SER A 149 -6.85 14.96 -7.61
C SER A 149 -7.33 16.29 -7.01
N ASP A 150 -7.14 17.40 -7.72
CA ASP A 150 -7.36 18.75 -7.16
C ASP A 150 -8.80 19.26 -7.28
N ASP A 151 -9.57 18.75 -8.25
CA ASP A 151 -10.93 19.22 -8.55
C ASP A 151 -12.05 18.27 -8.08
N GLY A 152 -11.75 17.35 -7.16
CA GLY A 152 -12.70 16.34 -6.69
C GLY A 152 -12.40 15.80 -5.30
N PRO A 153 -13.02 14.67 -4.91
CA PRO A 153 -12.69 13.97 -3.68
C PRO A 153 -11.18 13.68 -3.60
N ILE A 154 -10.61 13.92 -2.43
CA ILE A 154 -9.20 13.65 -2.16
C ILE A 154 -9.02 12.14 -2.08
N ARG A 155 -8.30 11.58 -3.05
CA ARG A 155 -8.00 10.16 -3.09
C ARG A 155 -6.80 9.84 -2.20
N THR A 156 -6.95 8.86 -1.30
CA THR A 156 -5.87 8.42 -0.42
C THR A 156 -5.72 6.90 -0.39
N LEU A 157 -4.51 6.44 -0.09
CA LEU A 157 -4.16 5.04 0.14
C LEU A 157 -3.63 4.87 1.57
N LEU A 158 -4.30 4.07 2.38
CA LEU A 158 -3.81 3.58 3.67
C LEU A 158 -3.26 2.16 3.50
N MET A 159 -2.00 1.95 3.90
CA MET A 159 -1.41 0.61 4.01
C MET A 159 -1.20 0.22 5.47
N THR A 160 -1.76 -0.93 5.86
CA THR A 160 -1.55 -1.52 7.20
C THR A 160 -1.11 -2.96 7.08
N ARG A 161 -0.25 -3.42 8.00
CA ARG A 161 0.16 -4.82 8.15
C ARG A 161 -0.49 -5.43 9.38
N ARG A 162 -0.85 -6.70 9.28
CA ARG A 162 -1.19 -7.60 10.39
C ARG A 162 -0.45 -8.92 10.21
N PRO A 163 -0.29 -9.75 11.25
CA PRO A 163 0.50 -10.99 11.14
C PRO A 163 -0.04 -11.96 10.11
N ASN A 164 -1.36 -12.05 9.97
CA ASN A 164 -2.03 -12.95 9.02
C ASN A 164 -3.48 -12.51 8.75
N LEU A 165 -4.13 -13.21 7.82
CA LEU A 165 -5.49 -12.92 7.41
C LEU A 165 -6.52 -13.13 8.54
N ALA A 166 -6.32 -14.11 9.43
CA ALA A 166 -7.21 -14.35 10.56
C ALA A 166 -7.21 -13.17 11.54
N MET A 167 -6.05 -12.57 11.80
CA MET A 167 -5.95 -11.35 12.60
C MET A 167 -6.58 -10.14 11.89
N TRP A 168 -6.50 -10.10 10.55
CA TRP A 168 -7.20 -9.08 9.76
C TRP A 168 -8.71 -9.16 9.93
N GLU A 169 -9.29 -10.35 9.83
CA GLU A 169 -10.71 -10.58 10.07
C GLU A 169 -11.11 -10.27 11.51
N ARG A 170 -10.37 -10.80 12.50
CA ARG A 170 -10.65 -10.58 13.94
C ARG A 170 -10.70 -9.10 14.30
N SER A 171 -9.80 -8.29 13.73
CA SER A 171 -9.74 -6.85 14.01
C SER A 171 -10.97 -6.05 13.55
N LYS A 172 -11.93 -6.68 12.85
CA LYS A 172 -13.20 -6.06 12.45
C LYS A 172 -14.30 -6.20 13.49
N ILE A 173 -14.12 -7.11 14.45
CA ILE A 173 -15.12 -7.49 15.45
C ILE A 173 -14.62 -7.01 16.81
N PRO A 174 -15.27 -6.03 17.46
CA PRO A 174 -14.87 -5.59 18.80
C PRO A 174 -15.05 -6.72 19.84
N ALA A 175 -14.06 -6.88 20.72
CA ALA A 175 -14.09 -7.81 21.86
C ALA A 175 -14.66 -7.17 23.13
N ASP A 176 -14.43 -5.87 23.30
CA ASP A 176 -14.74 -5.11 24.51
C ASP A 176 -15.17 -3.67 24.18
N ALA A 177 -15.49 -2.90 25.23
CA ALA A 177 -15.93 -1.52 25.10
C ALA A 177 -14.86 -0.58 24.52
N ALA A 178 -13.57 -0.83 24.79
CA ALA A 178 -12.49 0.00 24.26
C ALA A 178 -12.34 -0.20 22.75
N GLU A 179 -12.35 -1.46 22.29
CA GLU A 179 -12.37 -1.80 20.88
C GLU A 179 -13.64 -1.29 20.18
N GLN A 180 -14.78 -1.27 20.88
CA GLN A 180 -16.03 -0.72 20.36
C GLN A 180 -15.91 0.79 20.07
N GLU A 181 -15.27 1.56 20.94
CA GLU A 181 -15.02 2.99 20.70
C GLU A 181 -14.05 3.23 19.54
N VAL A 182 -13.00 2.41 19.41
CA VAL A 182 -12.12 2.45 18.23
C VAL A 182 -12.91 2.13 16.96
N ARG A 183 -13.80 1.14 17.01
CA ARG A 183 -14.65 0.76 15.88
C ARG A 183 -15.62 1.87 15.49
N LYS A 184 -16.17 2.64 16.43
CA LYS A 184 -17.01 3.81 16.14
C LYS A 184 -16.24 4.88 15.35
N LYS A 185 -15.01 5.21 15.77
CA LYS A 185 -14.15 6.15 15.03
C LYS A 185 -13.84 5.65 13.61
N LEU A 186 -13.53 4.36 13.47
CA LEU A 186 -13.28 3.75 12.15
C LEU A 186 -14.52 3.74 11.27
N ASN A 187 -15.72 3.57 11.84
CA ASN A 187 -16.98 3.64 11.11
C ASN A 187 -17.28 5.07 10.66
N ARG A 188 -17.12 6.05 11.56
CA ARG A 188 -17.25 7.48 11.23
C ARG A 188 -16.36 7.86 10.05
N ARG A 189 -15.12 7.37 10.03
CA ARG A 189 -14.22 7.57 8.89
C ARG A 189 -14.82 7.09 7.56
N TYR A 190 -15.55 5.97 7.53
CA TYR A 190 -16.21 5.51 6.30
C TYR A 190 -17.42 6.37 5.93
N GLU A 191 -18.14 6.91 6.90
CA GLU A 191 -19.26 7.84 6.67
C GLU A 191 -18.80 9.17 6.04
N LEU A 192 -17.54 9.54 6.24
CA LEU A 192 -16.92 10.72 5.65
C LEU A 192 -16.49 10.53 4.19
N CYS A 193 -16.45 9.28 3.68
CA CYS A 193 -15.92 8.96 2.36
C CYS A 193 -17.06 8.67 1.37
N ASP A 194 -16.90 9.13 0.13
CA ASP A 194 -17.83 8.81 -0.97
C ASP A 194 -17.57 7.40 -1.52
N TRP A 195 -16.33 6.94 -1.43
CA TRP A 195 -15.93 5.62 -1.90
C TRP A 195 -14.82 5.03 -1.04
N THR A 196 -14.82 3.69 -0.94
CA THR A 196 -13.77 2.94 -0.27
C THR A 196 -13.63 1.56 -0.90
N THR A 197 -12.41 1.12 -1.15
CA THR A 197 -12.11 -0.29 -1.45
C THR A 197 -10.93 -0.79 -0.62
N VAL A 198 -10.83 -2.11 -0.49
CA VAL A 198 -9.67 -2.75 0.11
C VAL A 198 -9.35 -4.04 -0.63
N TYR A 199 -8.06 -4.25 -0.86
CA TYR A 199 -7.52 -5.56 -1.18
C TYR A 199 -6.42 -5.90 -0.18
N THR A 200 -6.12 -7.20 -0.10
CA THR A 200 -5.05 -7.69 0.75
C THR A 200 -4.00 -8.42 -0.05
N THR A 201 -2.77 -8.31 0.40
CA THR A 201 -1.58 -8.81 -0.27
C THR A 201 -0.60 -9.40 0.75
N THR A 202 0.43 -10.09 0.24
CA THR A 202 1.55 -10.62 1.02
C THR A 202 2.83 -9.97 0.54
N LEU A 203 3.71 -9.54 1.45
CA LEU A 203 4.97 -8.88 1.11
C LEU A 203 5.98 -9.91 0.64
N ILE A 204 6.49 -9.75 -0.58
CA ILE A 204 7.52 -10.62 -1.16
C ILE A 204 8.91 -10.22 -0.65
N THR A 205 9.16 -8.92 -0.49
CA THR A 205 10.45 -8.37 -0.05
C THR A 205 10.60 -8.34 1.48
N ALA A 206 9.91 -9.22 2.20
CA ALA A 206 10.06 -9.33 3.65
C ALA A 206 11.44 -9.91 4.03
N GLU A 207 12.00 -9.44 5.14
CA GLU A 207 13.32 -9.85 5.64
C GLU A 207 13.22 -10.90 6.76
N ASP A 208 12.11 -10.92 7.52
CA ASP A 208 11.92 -11.82 8.66
C ASP A 208 11.44 -13.21 8.26
N GLU A 209 10.57 -13.31 7.24
CA GLU A 209 10.06 -14.57 6.70
C GLU A 209 9.80 -14.48 5.19
N GLN A 210 10.35 -15.42 4.43
CA GLN A 210 10.12 -15.50 2.99
C GLN A 210 8.70 -16.00 2.69
N ASP A 211 8.06 -15.38 1.70
CA ASP A 211 6.81 -15.89 1.16
C ASP A 211 7.07 -17.10 0.24
N THR A 212 6.96 -18.30 0.80
CA THR A 212 7.18 -19.55 0.06
C THR A 212 5.92 -20.06 -0.65
N ALA A 213 4.82 -19.31 -0.63
CA ALA A 213 3.56 -19.76 -1.20
C ALA A 213 3.66 -19.95 -2.72
N ARG A 214 3.38 -21.16 -3.19
CA ARG A 214 3.27 -21.48 -4.62
C ARG A 214 1.81 -21.79 -4.93
N TRP A 215 1.19 -20.97 -5.77
CA TRP A 215 -0.13 -21.24 -6.33
C TRP A 215 0.07 -22.11 -7.56
N THR A 216 0.43 -23.38 -7.35
CA THR A 216 0.54 -24.38 -8.43
C THR A 216 -0.81 -24.74 -8.98
#